data_AF-A0A2S0L7F9-F1
#
_entry.id   AF-A0A2S0L7F9-F1
#
_cell.length_a   1.000
_cell.length_b   1.000
_cell.length_c   1.000
_cell.angle_alpha   90.00
_cell.angle_beta   90.00
_cell.angle_gamma   90.00
#
_symmetry.space_group_name_H-M   'P 1'
#
loop_
_entity.id
_entity.type
_entity.pdbx_description
1 polymer ?
#
loop_
_entity_poly.entity_id
_entity_poly.type
_entity_poly.pdbx_seq_one_letter_code
_entity_poly.pdbx_strand_id
1 'polypeptide(L)'
;MGKATQEIKNIIHGKFLTEGKEAARSWIFICFLVSLAVIMIASSHAIDRKVYEIAVLNEQVNELKSEFVDVRSRLQRVRLESALLEQLESKGLKQPQKPPQKIKVIVDK
;
A
#
# COMPACT_ATOMS: atom_id res chain seq x y z
N MET A 1 49.16 -11.91 35.69
CA MET A 1 48.30 -11.47 34.56
C MET A 1 47.71 -12.67 33.80
N GLY A 2 47.08 -13.64 34.48
CA GLY A 2 46.79 -14.94 33.85
C GLY A 2 45.37 -15.48 33.96
N LYS A 3 44.52 -14.97 34.85
CA LYS A 3 43.19 -15.58 35.07
C LYS A 3 42.16 -15.19 34.01
N ALA A 4 42.02 -13.89 33.72
CA ALA A 4 41.06 -13.41 32.71
C ALA A 4 41.31 -14.00 31.31
N THR A 5 42.57 -14.11 30.88
CA THR A 5 42.94 -14.70 29.60
C THR A 5 42.61 -16.19 29.53
N GLN A 6 42.71 -16.92 30.65
CA GLN A 6 42.38 -18.34 30.70
C GLN A 6 40.86 -18.57 30.71
N GLU A 7 40.08 -17.72 31.39
CA GLU A 7 38.62 -17.78 31.34
C GLU A 7 38.08 -17.54 29.92
N ILE A 8 38.59 -16.54 29.22
CA ILE A 8 38.24 -16.28 27.81
C ILE A 8 38.66 -17.47 26.94
N LYS A 9 39.87 -18.01 27.17
CA LYS A 9 40.36 -19.20 26.45
C LYS A 9 39.47 -20.42 26.68
N ASN A 10 38.96 -20.63 27.88
CA ASN A 10 38.08 -21.75 28.23
C ASN A 10 36.70 -21.63 27.58
N ILE A 11 36.15 -20.41 27.48
CA ILE A 11 34.90 -20.13 26.77
C ILE A 11 35.06 -20.40 25.27
N ILE A 12 36.16 -19.92 24.67
CA ILE A 12 36.44 -20.10 23.23
C ILE A 12 36.73 -21.57 22.91
N HIS A 13 37.44 -22.30 23.77
CA HIS A 13 37.65 -23.76 23.61
C HIS A 13 36.39 -24.58 23.92
N GLY A 14 35.28 -23.94 24.29
CA GLY A 14 34.00 -24.60 24.46
C GLY A 14 33.97 -25.59 25.62
N LYS A 15 34.75 -25.38 26.69
CA LYS A 15 34.70 -26.24 27.89
C LYS A 15 33.27 -26.35 28.45
N PHE A 16 32.43 -25.34 28.28
CA PHE A 16 31.00 -25.32 28.62
C PHE A 16 30.14 -26.34 27.83
N LEU A 17 30.61 -26.81 26.67
CA LEU A 17 29.93 -27.76 25.80
C LEU A 17 30.42 -29.20 26.00
N THR A 18 31.58 -29.39 26.60
CA THR A 18 32.27 -30.70 26.68
C THR A 18 32.53 -31.17 28.12
N GLU A 19 32.73 -30.28 29.08
CA GLU A 19 33.07 -30.63 30.46
C GLU A 19 31.94 -30.25 31.43
N GLY A 20 31.19 -31.27 31.91
CA GLY A 20 30.27 -31.13 33.04
C GLY A 20 28.91 -31.82 32.85
N LYS A 21 28.18 -32.01 33.96
CA LYS A 21 26.80 -32.59 33.98
C LYS A 21 25.78 -31.78 33.17
N GLU A 22 26.07 -30.51 32.88
CA GLU A 22 25.18 -29.57 32.18
C GLU A 22 25.46 -29.50 30.65
N ALA A 23 26.50 -30.17 30.13
CA ALA A 23 26.89 -30.10 28.72
C ALA A 23 25.75 -30.47 27.75
N ALA A 24 24.91 -31.44 28.11
CA ALA A 24 23.74 -31.83 27.32
C ALA A 24 22.70 -30.69 27.19
N ARG A 25 22.52 -29.88 28.23
CA ARG A 25 21.60 -28.73 28.22
C ARG A 25 22.10 -27.62 27.28
N SER A 26 23.41 -27.40 27.24
CA SER A 26 24.03 -26.43 26.33
C SER A 26 23.88 -26.80 24.86
N TRP A 27 23.97 -28.08 24.51
CA TRP A 27 23.70 -28.55 23.15
C TRP A 27 22.25 -28.31 22.72
N ILE A 28 21.28 -28.59 23.61
CA ILE A 28 19.86 -28.31 23.36
C ILE A 28 19.64 -26.81 23.16
N PHE A 29 20.30 -25.97 23.95
CA PHE A 29 20.23 -24.51 23.82
C PHE A 29 20.80 -24.00 22.49
N ILE A 30 21.93 -24.56 22.02
CA ILE A 30 22.48 -24.22 20.70
C ILE A 30 21.51 -24.64 19.59
N CYS A 31 20.97 -25.86 19.65
CA CYS A 31 19.97 -26.32 18.69
C CYS A 31 18.74 -25.41 18.66
N PHE A 32 18.32 -24.90 19.81
CA PHE A 32 17.24 -23.92 19.92
C PHE A 32 17.59 -22.58 19.24
N LEU A 33 18.80 -22.06 19.43
CA LEU A 33 19.22 -20.83 18.76
C LEU A 33 19.33 -21.01 17.24
N VAL A 34 19.84 -22.15 16.80
CA VAL A 34 19.92 -22.48 15.36
C VAL A 34 18.52 -22.60 14.76
N SER A 35 17.59 -23.30 15.42
CA SER A 35 16.22 -23.43 14.93
C SER A 35 15.51 -22.07 14.87
N LEU A 36 15.72 -21.21 15.87
CA LEU A 36 15.20 -19.85 15.88
C LEU A 36 15.77 -19.01 14.73
N ALA A 37 17.06 -19.13 14.45
CA ALA A 37 17.70 -18.45 13.32
C ALA A 37 17.12 -18.91 11.98
N VAL A 38 16.88 -20.22 11.81
CA VAL A 38 16.25 -20.76 10.59
C VAL A 38 14.82 -20.24 10.44
N ILE A 39 14.02 -20.21 11.52
CA ILE A 39 12.66 -19.66 11.51
C ILE A 39 12.69 -18.18 11.11
N MET A 40 13.65 -17.40 11.63
CA MET A 40 13.79 -15.99 11.30
C MET A 40 14.10 -15.79 9.82
N ILE A 41 15.05 -16.54 9.26
CA ILE A 41 15.41 -16.47 7.84
C ILE A 41 14.21 -16.85 6.96
N ALA A 42 13.50 -17.91 7.30
CA ALA A 42 12.32 -18.35 6.56
C ALA A 42 11.18 -17.31 6.60
N SER A 43 10.96 -16.70 7.77
CA SER A 43 9.97 -15.63 7.95
C SER A 43 10.30 -14.40 7.10
N SER A 44 11.57 -13.96 7.08
CA SER A 44 12.01 -12.82 6.27
C SER A 44 11.69 -12.99 4.79
N HIS A 45 11.95 -14.17 4.22
CA HIS A 45 11.67 -14.39 2.80
C HIS A 45 10.17 -14.34 2.45
N ALA A 46 9.29 -14.70 3.39
CA ALA A 46 7.85 -14.55 3.21
C ALA A 46 7.40 -13.09 3.30
N ILE A 47 8.07 -12.28 4.11
CA ILE A 47 7.82 -10.84 4.22
C ILE A 47 8.22 -10.13 2.93
N ASP A 48 9.37 -10.47 2.35
CA ASP A 48 9.85 -9.85 1.11
C ASP A 48 8.85 -10.01 -0.04
N ARG A 49 8.26 -11.21 -0.19
CA ARG A 49 7.23 -11.47 -1.21
C ARG A 49 5.98 -10.62 -1.00
N LYS A 50 5.53 -10.50 0.24
CA LYS A 50 4.36 -9.66 0.59
C LYS A 50 4.63 -8.19 0.33
N VAL A 51 5.83 -7.69 0.64
CA VAL A 51 6.20 -6.30 0.37
C VAL A 51 6.19 -6.00 -1.12
N TYR A 52 6.71 -6.91 -1.95
CA TYR A 52 6.63 -6.78 -3.40
C TYR A 52 5.18 -6.75 -3.90
N GLU A 53 4.33 -7.66 -3.42
CA GLU A 53 2.91 -7.69 -3.76
C GLU A 53 2.19 -6.39 -3.36
N ILE A 54 2.47 -5.87 -2.16
CA ILE A 54 1.92 -4.59 -1.69
C ILE A 54 2.34 -3.44 -2.60
N ALA A 55 3.60 -3.42 -3.05
CA ALA A 55 4.09 -2.38 -3.96
C ALA A 55 3.34 -2.40 -5.29
N VAL A 56 3.17 -3.60 -5.89
CA VAL A 56 2.41 -3.77 -7.13
C VAL A 56 0.95 -3.35 -6.95
N LEU A 57 0.32 -3.74 -5.85
CA LEU A 57 -1.09 -3.42 -5.59
C LEU A 57 -1.29 -1.90 -5.35
N ASN A 58 -0.33 -1.25 -4.69
CA ASN A 58 -0.36 0.19 -4.47
C ASN A 58 -0.23 0.98 -5.79
N GLU A 59 0.60 0.49 -6.72
CA GLU A 59 0.72 1.08 -8.05
C GLU A 59 -0.61 1.01 -8.80
N GLN A 60 -1.28 -0.15 -8.80
CA GLN A 60 -2.61 -0.31 -9.42
C GLN A 60 -3.65 0.62 -8.80
N VAL A 61 -3.63 0.80 -7.48
CA VAL A 61 -4.53 1.75 -6.79
C VAL A 61 -4.26 3.19 -7.21
N ASN A 62 -3.00 3.57 -7.37
CA ASN A 62 -2.64 4.91 -7.83
C ASN A 62 -3.04 5.15 -9.29
N GLU A 63 -2.83 4.16 -10.16
CA GLU A 63 -3.29 4.20 -11.55
C GLU A 63 -4.81 4.42 -11.63
N LEU A 64 -5.59 3.63 -10.89
CA LEU A 64 -7.05 3.73 -10.90
C LEU A 64 -7.56 5.06 -10.32
N LYS A 65 -6.89 5.59 -9.30
CA LYS A 65 -7.18 6.93 -8.76
C LYS A 65 -6.89 8.02 -9.80
N SER A 66 -5.79 7.90 -10.53
CA SER A 66 -5.43 8.83 -11.61
C SER A 66 -6.51 8.83 -12.70
N GLU A 67 -6.93 7.64 -13.14
CA GLU A 67 -8.00 7.48 -14.12
C GLU A 67 -9.31 8.12 -13.63
N PHE A 68 -9.71 7.86 -12.38
CA PHE A 68 -10.91 8.45 -11.80
C PHE A 68 -10.87 10.00 -11.81
N VAL A 69 -9.72 10.59 -11.50
CA VAL A 69 -9.53 12.04 -11.52
C VAL A 69 -9.63 12.59 -12.95
N ASP A 70 -9.02 11.94 -13.95
CA ASP A 70 -9.13 12.37 -15.35
C ASP A 70 -10.58 12.31 -15.84
N VAL A 71 -11.25 11.17 -15.61
CA VAL A 71 -12.65 10.98 -16.02
C VAL A 71 -13.56 12.02 -15.35
N ARG A 72 -13.39 12.26 -14.05
CA ARG A 72 -14.14 13.27 -13.32
C ARG A 72 -13.91 14.67 -13.90
N SER A 73 -12.67 15.03 -14.21
CA SER A 73 -12.32 16.32 -14.81
C SER A 73 -12.95 16.49 -16.19
N ARG A 74 -12.88 15.45 -17.03
CA ARG A 74 -13.50 15.42 -18.36
C ARG A 74 -15.01 15.61 -18.28
N LEU A 75 -15.66 14.91 -17.35
CA LEU A 75 -17.11 14.98 -17.16
C LEU A 75 -17.53 16.38 -16.69
N GLN A 76 -16.75 17.02 -15.82
CA GLN A 76 -16.98 18.41 -15.43
C GLN A 76 -16.87 19.36 -16.62
N ARG A 77 -15.86 19.22 -17.48
CA ARG A 77 -15.70 20.04 -18.68
C ARG A 77 -16.89 19.94 -19.63
N VAL A 78 -17.41 18.73 -19.85
CA VAL A 78 -18.59 18.50 -20.70
C VAL A 78 -19.87 19.10 -20.09
N ARG A 79 -19.96 19.19 -18.77
CA ARG A 79 -21.09 19.83 -18.07
C ARG A 79 -21.05 21.36 -18.05
N LEU A 80 -19.96 21.99 -18.50
CA LEU A 80 -19.88 23.45 -18.54
C LEU A 80 -20.92 23.99 -19.51
N GLU A 81 -21.63 25.02 -19.07
CA GLU A 81 -22.63 25.70 -19.89
C GLU A 81 -22.01 26.24 -21.19
N SER A 82 -20.80 26.78 -21.13
CA SER A 82 -20.04 27.21 -22.31
C SER A 82 -19.80 26.08 -23.32
N ALA A 83 -19.42 24.89 -22.85
CA ALA A 83 -19.20 23.71 -23.71
C ALA A 83 -20.52 23.20 -24.32
N LEU A 84 -21.61 23.23 -23.56
CA LEU A 84 -22.94 22.93 -24.06
C LEU A 84 -23.40 23.94 -25.11
N LEU A 85 -23.19 25.24 -24.88
CA LEU A 85 -23.55 26.30 -25.82
C LEU A 85 -22.78 26.20 -27.13
N GLU A 86 -21.47 25.93 -27.08
CA GLU A 86 -20.64 25.72 -28.27
C GLU A 86 -21.13 24.53 -29.10
N GLN A 87 -21.47 23.41 -28.44
CA GLN A 87 -22.04 22.24 -29.13
C GLN A 87 -23.44 22.52 -29.71
N LEU A 88 -24.28 23.29 -29.00
CA LEU A 88 -25.64 23.62 -29.42
C LEU A 88 -25.67 24.70 -30.53
N GLU A 89 -24.67 25.57 -30.59
CA GLU A 89 -24.50 26.58 -31.64
C GLU A 89 -24.31 25.92 -33.02
N SER A 90 -23.54 24.82 -33.06
CA SER A 90 -23.39 24.00 -34.28
C SER A 90 -24.72 23.42 -34.80
N LYS A 91 -25.70 23.24 -33.90
CA LYS A 91 -27.06 22.76 -34.20
C LYS A 91 -28.06 23.91 -34.44
N GLY A 92 -27.59 25.16 -34.45
CA GLY A 92 -28.41 26.35 -34.68
C GLY A 92 -29.27 26.79 -33.49
N LEU A 93 -29.06 26.20 -32.31
CA LEU A 93 -29.80 26.53 -31.09
C LEU A 93 -29.09 27.67 -30.36
N LYS A 94 -29.84 28.73 -30.01
CA LYS A 94 -29.32 29.93 -29.35
C LYS A 94 -29.93 30.10 -27.97
N GLN A 95 -29.16 30.67 -27.06
CA GLN A 95 -29.66 31.06 -25.74
C GLN A 95 -30.74 32.13 -25.87
N PRO A 96 -31.92 31.94 -25.24
CA PRO A 96 -32.97 32.94 -25.25
C PRO A 96 -32.56 34.16 -24.41
N GLN A 97 -32.49 35.35 -25.01
CA GLN A 97 -32.18 36.60 -24.30
C GLN A 97 -33.29 37.06 -23.35
N LYS A 98 -34.52 36.57 -23.55
CA LYS A 98 -35.68 36.92 -22.72
C LYS A 98 -36.28 35.66 -22.11
N PRO A 99 -36.63 35.68 -20.81
CA PRO A 99 -37.25 34.54 -20.16
C PRO A 99 -38.62 34.22 -20.82
N PRO A 100 -39.01 32.93 -20.87
CA PRO A 100 -40.28 32.52 -21.46
C PRO A 100 -41.46 33.07 -20.65
N GLN A 101 -42.45 33.63 -21.35
CA GLN A 101 -43.67 34.12 -20.71
C GLN A 101 -44.65 32.97 -20.49
N LYS A 102 -45.15 32.83 -19.26
CA LYS A 102 -46.18 31.86 -18.91
C LYS A 102 -47.55 32.40 -19.31
N ILE A 103 -48.12 31.87 -20.40
CA ILE A 103 -49.49 32.17 -20.80
C ILE A 103 -50.43 31.36 -19.90
N LYS A 104 -51.20 32.02 -19.04
CA LYS A 104 -52.34 31.41 -18.34
C LYS A 104 -53.61 31.80 -19.07
N VAL A 105 -54.33 30.81 -19.61
CA VAL A 105 -55.65 31.03 -20.20
C VAL A 105 -56.64 31.15 -19.05
N ILE A 106 -57.25 32.33 -18.90
CA ILE A 106 -58.41 32.52 -18.04
C ILE A 106 -59.62 32.28 -18.94
N VAL A 107 -60.31 31.16 -18.73
CA VAL A 107 -61.58 30.87 -19.39
C VAL A 107 -62.66 31.50 -18.52
N ASP A 108 -63.21 32.62 -18.97
CA ASP A 108 -64.42 33.19 -18.35
C ASP A 108 -65.62 32.28 -18.66
N LYS A 109 -66.48 32.10 -17.65
CA LYS A 109 -67.57 31.13 -17.63
C LYS A 109 -68.89 31.75 -18.05
#